data_AF-A0A1Q7I2U2-F1
#
_entry.id   AF-A0A1Q7I2U2-F1
#
_cell.length_a   1.000
_cell.length_b   1.000
_cell.length_c   1.000
_cell.angle_alpha   90.00
_cell.angle_beta   90.00
_cell.angle_gamma   90.00
#
_symmetry.space_group_name_H-M   'P 1'
#
loop_
_entity.id
_entity.type
_entity.pdbx_description
1 polymer ?
#
loop_
_entity_poly.entity_id
_entity_poly.type
_entity_poly.pdbx_seq_one_letter_code
_entity_poly.pdbx_strand_id
1 'polypeptide(L)'
;MATTSTPRRTAVRWSAADDAALDAILSLERIWGEKGGHVTLADLGLDARLRVLSIAANCIAHGNFAREWVGCLGELLPEEIACDLHGLDGRACGMPSRVRSAEIH
;
A
#
# COMPACT_ATOMS: atom_id res chain seq x y z
N MET A 1 -1.76 45.47 51.83
CA MET A 1 -2.67 44.89 50.83
C MET A 1 -1.81 44.13 49.82
N ALA A 2 -1.84 42.80 49.85
CA ALA A 2 -1.08 41.97 48.92
C ALA A 2 -1.99 41.55 47.76
N THR A 3 -1.67 41.99 46.55
CA THR A 3 -2.34 41.56 45.32
C THR A 3 -1.89 40.16 44.97
N THR A 4 -2.73 39.17 45.29
CA THR A 4 -2.59 37.80 44.80
C THR A 4 -2.91 37.76 43.30
N SER A 5 -1.87 37.89 42.47
CA SER A 5 -1.96 37.62 41.04
C SER A 5 -2.23 36.12 40.84
N THR A 6 -3.43 35.78 40.36
CA THR A 6 -3.77 34.41 39.98
C THR A 6 -3.01 34.05 38.70
N PRO A 7 -2.23 32.96 38.64
CA PRO A 7 -1.53 32.60 37.42
C PRO A 7 -2.55 32.30 36.32
N ARG A 8 -2.47 33.08 35.24
CA ARG A 8 -3.31 32.91 34.04
C ARG A 8 -2.96 31.55 33.45
N ARG A 9 -3.87 30.57 33.55
CA ARG A 9 -3.68 29.25 32.92
C ARG A 9 -3.50 29.46 31.42
N THR A 10 -2.28 29.27 30.94
CA THR A 10 -1.99 29.24 29.52
C THR A 10 -2.74 28.06 28.93
N ALA A 11 -3.71 28.32 28.07
CA ALA A 11 -4.43 27.25 27.40
C ALA A 11 -3.42 26.47 26.54
N VAL A 12 -3.29 25.17 26.78
CA VAL A 12 -2.54 24.27 25.92
C VAL A 12 -3.26 24.26 24.58
N ARG A 13 -2.59 24.76 23.54
CA ARG A 13 -3.15 24.84 22.20
C ARG A 13 -2.74 23.59 21.45
N TRP A 14 -3.67 22.66 21.32
CA TRP A 14 -3.51 21.45 20.51
C TRP A 14 -3.39 21.84 19.05
N SER A 15 -2.43 21.25 18.36
CA SER A 15 -2.23 21.40 16.93
C SER A 15 -2.99 20.30 16.18
N ALA A 16 -3.21 20.49 14.88
CA ALA A 16 -3.77 19.44 14.02
C ALA A 16 -2.91 18.16 14.00
N ALA A 17 -1.61 18.28 14.28
CA ALA A 17 -0.72 17.12 14.40
C ALA A 17 -0.99 16.33 15.69
N ASP A 18 -1.32 17.03 16.79
CA ASP A 18 -1.67 16.38 18.06
C ASP A 18 -3.01 15.64 17.95
N ASP A 19 -4.00 16.25 17.27
CA ASP A 19 -5.29 15.61 16.99
C ASP A 19 -5.11 14.35 16.13
N ALA A 20 -4.33 14.45 15.04
CA ALA A 20 -4.04 13.30 14.18
C ALA A 20 -3.29 12.18 14.92
N ALA A 21 -2.38 12.50 15.84
CA ALA A 21 -1.69 11.52 16.66
C ALA A 21 -2.66 10.82 17.62
N LEU A 22 -3.57 11.56 18.25
CA LEU A 22 -4.58 10.99 19.14
C LEU A 22 -5.53 10.06 18.37
N ASP A 23 -6.01 10.48 17.20
CA ASP A 23 -6.88 9.66 16.34
C ASP A 23 -6.19 8.36 15.91
N ALA A 24 -4.88 8.40 15.62
CA ALA A 24 -4.11 7.21 15.30
C ALA A 24 -4.00 6.24 16.50
N ILE A 25 -3.76 6.77 17.71
CA ILE A 25 -3.70 5.96 18.94
C ILE A 25 -5.05 5.28 19.21
N LEU A 26 -6.15 6.05 19.17
CA LEU A 26 -7.49 5.52 19.41
C LEU A 26 -7.89 4.47 18.35
N SER A 27 -7.50 4.68 17.10
CA SER A 27 -7.71 3.71 16.02
C SER A 27 -6.95 2.41 16.28
N LEU A 28 -5.69 2.50 16.75
CA LEU A 28 -4.88 1.33 17.08
C LEU A 28 -5.46 0.55 18.27
N GLU A 29 -5.92 1.23 19.32
CA GLU A 29 -6.56 0.58 20.47
C GLU A 29 -7.80 -0.21 20.07
N ARG A 30 -8.63 0.36 19.19
CA ARG A 30 -9.80 -0.32 18.64
C ARG A 30 -9.40 -1.60 17.90
N ILE A 31 -8.44 -1.50 16.97
CA ILE A 31 -7.95 -2.65 16.20
C ILE A 31 -7.35 -3.72 17.12
N TRP A 32 -6.59 -3.30 18.14
CA TRP A 32 -6.00 -4.18 19.14
C TRP A 32 -7.06 -4.99 19.90
N GLY A 33 -8.14 -4.33 20.32
CA GLY A 33 -9.29 -4.98 20.95
C GLY A 33 -9.98 -5.97 20.01
N GLU A 34 -10.25 -5.57 18.77
CA GLU A 34 -10.88 -6.41 17.74
C GLU A 34 -10.07 -7.67 17.42
N LYS A 35 -8.74 -7.59 17.50
CA LYS A 35 -7.82 -8.68 17.19
C LYS A 35 -7.37 -9.48 18.42
N GLY A 36 -7.95 -9.23 19.59
CA GLY A 36 -7.66 -10.01 20.80
C GLY A 36 -6.22 -9.85 21.31
N GLY A 37 -5.63 -8.66 21.15
CA GLY A 37 -4.31 -8.35 21.67
C GLY A 37 -3.13 -8.73 20.77
N HIS A 38 -3.39 -9.00 19.49
CA HIS A 38 -2.34 -9.24 18.50
C HIS A 38 -2.62 -8.44 17.23
N VAL A 39 -1.76 -7.46 16.94
CA VAL A 39 -1.84 -6.63 15.73
C VAL A 39 -0.56 -6.80 14.92
N THR A 40 -0.69 -7.13 13.65
CA THR A 40 0.42 -7.19 12.70
C THR A 40 0.49 -5.90 11.85
N LEU A 41 1.61 -5.67 11.18
CA LEU A 41 1.71 -4.57 10.20
C LEU A 41 0.67 -4.72 9.07
N ALA A 42 0.32 -5.95 8.68
CA ALA A 42 -0.73 -6.20 7.70
C ALA A 42 -2.11 -5.76 8.19
N ASP A 43 -2.42 -5.95 9.48
CA ASP A 43 -3.67 -5.47 10.08
C ASP A 43 -3.78 -3.94 10.09
N LEU A 44 -2.65 -3.24 9.96
CA LEU A 44 -2.56 -1.78 9.85
C LEU A 44 -2.46 -1.30 8.40
N GLY A 45 -2.48 -2.19 7.41
CA GLY A 45 -2.26 -1.85 6.00
C GLY A 45 -0.82 -1.40 5.68
N LEU A 46 0.14 -1.75 6.54
CA LEU A 46 1.56 -1.35 6.45
C LEU A 46 2.47 -2.49 5.99
N ASP A 47 1.92 -3.61 5.51
CA ASP A 47 2.72 -4.74 5.03
C ASP A 47 3.34 -4.44 3.66
N ALA A 48 4.56 -3.92 3.68
CA ALA A 48 5.36 -3.60 2.49
C ALA A 48 6.20 -4.80 1.99
N ARG A 49 5.94 -6.02 2.46
CA ARG A 49 6.66 -7.20 1.95
C ARG A 49 6.39 -7.36 0.46
N LEU A 50 7.43 -7.20 -0.35
CA LEU A 50 7.33 -7.39 -1.80
C LEU A 50 7.34 -8.88 -2.14
N ARG A 51 6.54 -9.28 -3.13
CA ARG A 51 6.58 -10.58 -3.78
C ARG A 51 6.94 -10.38 -5.24
N VAL A 52 7.90 -11.16 -5.73
CA VAL A 52 8.24 -11.24 -7.14
C VAL A 52 7.60 -12.49 -7.73
N LEU A 53 6.86 -12.33 -8.83
CA LEU A 53 6.18 -13.40 -9.53
C LEU A 53 6.62 -13.44 -10.99
N SER A 54 6.74 -14.64 -11.55
CA SER A 54 6.78 -14.83 -13.00
C SER A 54 5.36 -14.89 -13.52
N ILE A 55 4.95 -13.90 -14.32
CA ILE A 55 3.61 -13.84 -14.93
C ILE A 55 3.70 -14.17 -16.41
N ALA A 56 2.85 -15.08 -16.88
CA ALA A 56 2.62 -15.30 -18.30
C ALA A 56 1.35 -14.57 -18.75
N ALA A 57 1.42 -13.86 -19.88
CA ALA A 57 0.31 -13.12 -20.47
C ALA A 57 0.23 -13.32 -21.99
N ASN A 58 -0.92 -12.97 -22.58
CA ASN A 58 -1.14 -13.04 -24.02
C ASN A 58 -1.45 -11.66 -24.59
N CYS A 59 -0.59 -11.18 -25.49
CA CYS A 59 -0.77 -9.97 -26.28
C CYS A 59 -1.43 -10.32 -27.61
N ILE A 60 -2.41 -9.52 -28.03
CA ILE A 60 -3.09 -9.71 -29.33
C ILE A 60 -2.16 -9.53 -30.54
N ALA A 61 -1.11 -8.72 -30.41
CA ALA A 61 -0.17 -8.42 -31.49
C ALA A 61 1.02 -9.38 -31.54
N HIS A 62 1.54 -9.80 -30.37
CA HIS A 62 2.80 -10.55 -30.26
C HIS A 62 2.65 -11.96 -29.71
N GLY A 63 1.45 -12.36 -29.27
CA GLY A 63 1.21 -13.67 -28.69
C GLY A 63 1.63 -13.78 -27.23
N ASN A 64 2.07 -14.96 -26.82
CA ASN A 64 2.41 -15.23 -25.42
C ASN A 64 3.77 -14.62 -25.05
N PHE A 65 3.84 -14.05 -23.85
CA PHE A 65 5.09 -13.56 -23.25
C PHE A 65 5.08 -13.81 -21.74
N ALA A 66 6.26 -13.79 -21.13
CA ALA A 66 6.44 -13.93 -19.69
C ALA A 66 7.27 -12.76 -19.17
N ARG A 67 6.96 -12.30 -17.95
CA ARG A 67 7.68 -11.21 -17.29
C ARG A 67 7.60 -11.30 -15.78
N GLU A 68 8.55 -10.64 -15.13
CA GLU A 68 8.49 -10.44 -13.69
C GLU A 68 7.44 -9.37 -13.35
N TRP A 69 6.75 -9.61 -12.24
CA TRP A 69 5.87 -8.67 -11.58
C TRP A 69 6.26 -8.57 -10.11
N VAL A 70 6.26 -7.34 -9.62
CA VAL A 70 6.56 -7.02 -8.23
C VAL A 70 5.33 -6.34 -7.64
N GLY A 71 4.82 -6.86 -6.54
CA GLY A 71 3.73 -6.24 -5.78
C GLY A 71 3.80 -6.57 -4.30
N CYS A 72 2.97 -5.93 -3.50
CA CYS A 72 2.93 -6.13 -2.05
C CYS A 72 2.23 -7.45 -1.69
N LEU A 73 2.63 -8.03 -0.56
CA LEU A 73 2.01 -9.23 -0.03
C LEU A 73 0.55 -8.94 0.33
N GLY A 74 -0.38 -9.57 -0.39
CA GLY A 74 -1.82 -9.35 -0.23
C GLY A 74 -2.47 -8.54 -1.35
N GLU A 75 -1.67 -7.92 -2.24
CA GLU A 75 -2.21 -7.36 -3.48
C GLU A 75 -2.72 -8.46 -4.41
N LEU A 76 -3.82 -8.17 -5.09
CA LEU A 76 -4.34 -9.05 -6.13
C LEU A 76 -3.43 -8.96 -7.37
N LEU A 77 -3.18 -10.11 -7.98
CA LEU A 77 -2.53 -10.17 -9.27
C LEU A 77 -3.35 -9.36 -10.29
N PRO A 78 -2.74 -8.48 -11.10
CA PRO A 78 -3.48 -7.76 -12.11
C PRO A 78 -4.07 -8.70 -13.16
N GLU A 79 -5.29 -8.43 -13.63
CA GLU A 79 -5.92 -9.21 -14.70
C GLU A 79 -5.25 -8.97 -16.07
N GLU A 80 -4.64 -7.79 -16.23
CA GLU A 80 -3.96 -7.36 -17.45
C GLU A 80 -2.64 -6.67 -17.14
N ILE A 81 -1.65 -6.88 -18.01
CA ILE A 81 -0.35 -6.20 -17.99
C ILE A 81 -0.03 -5.66 -19.38
N ALA A 82 0.72 -4.57 -19.45
CA ALA A 82 1.16 -4.03 -20.73
C ALA A 82 2.22 -4.95 -21.37
N CYS A 83 2.05 -5.24 -22.66
CA CYS A 83 3.04 -5.94 -23.47
C CYS A 83 4.28 -5.05 -23.65
N ASP A 84 5.46 -5.57 -23.31
CA ASP A 84 6.75 -4.91 -23.41
C ASP A 84 7.59 -5.39 -24.60
N LEU A 85 7.05 -6.30 -25.43
CA LEU A 85 7.70 -6.71 -26.66
C LEU A 85 7.75 -5.54 -27.65
N HIS A 86 8.86 -5.45 -28.38
CA HIS A 86 9.13 -4.31 -29.26
C HIS A 86 8.74 -4.62 -30.70
N GLY A 87 8.07 -3.67 -31.35
CA GLY A 87 7.82 -3.71 -32.78
C GLY A 87 9.09 -3.47 -33.59
N LEU A 88 8.98 -3.56 -34.92
CA LEU A 88 10.08 -3.28 -35.86
C LEU A 88 10.63 -1.84 -35.75
N ASP A 89 9.82 -0.92 -35.22
CA ASP A 89 10.17 0.47 -34.96
C ASP A 89 10.92 0.68 -33.64
N GLY A 90 11.18 -0.39 -32.88
CA GLY A 90 11.89 -0.34 -31.61
C GLY A 90 11.08 0.27 -30.47
N ARG A 91 9.76 0.40 -30.61
CA ARG A 91 8.87 0.83 -29.52
C ARG A 91 8.24 -0.37 -28.83
N ALA A 92 8.14 -0.30 -27.50
CA ALA A 92 7.38 -1.27 -26.73
C ALA A 92 5.90 -1.23 -27.14
N CYS A 93 5.30 -2.41 -27.29
CA CYS A 93 3.94 -2.60 -27.77
C CYS A 93 2.90 -1.82 -26.95
N GLY A 94 3.00 -1.88 -25.62
CA GLY A 94 2.10 -1.17 -24.70
C GLY A 94 0.67 -1.70 -24.64
N MET A 95 0.29 -2.66 -25.49
CA MET A 95 -1.08 -3.17 -25.52
C MET A 95 -1.43 -3.96 -24.25
N PRO A 96 -2.65 -3.78 -23.70
CA PRO A 96 -3.12 -4.55 -22.57
C PRO A 96 -3.15 -6.03 -22.95
N SER A 97 -2.60 -6.86 -22.08
CA SER A 97 -2.41 -8.29 -22.32
C SER A 97 -2.91 -9.08 -21.11
N ARG A 98 -3.77 -10.05 -21.37
CA ARG A 98 -4.45 -10.79 -20.31
C ARG A 98 -3.48 -11.75 -19.62
N VAL A 99 -3.44 -11.67 -18.29
CA VAL A 99 -2.66 -12.59 -17.46
C VAL A 99 -3.29 -13.98 -17.50
N ARG A 100 -2.45 -15.01 -17.68
CA ARG A 100 -2.87 -16.41 -17.81
C ARG A 100 -2.44 -17.26 -16.62
N SER A 101 -1.25 -17.01 -16.09
CA SER A 101 -0.71 -17.70 -14.93
C SER A 101 0.32 -16.83 -14.21
N ALA A 102 0.53 -17.13 -12.94
CA ALA A 102 1.62 -16.56 -12.16
C ALA A 102 2.25 -17.64 -11.28
N GLU A 103 3.58 -17.68 -11.27
CA GLU A 103 4.37 -18.63 -10.50
C GLU A 103 5.31 -17.88 -9.55
N ILE A 104 5.53 -18.45 -8.36
CA ILE A 104 6.49 -17.91 -7.38
C ILE A 104 7.89 -18.30 -7.83
N HIS A 105 8.79 -17.33 -7.83
CA HIS A 105 10.23 -17.59 -7.96
C HIS A 105 10.81 -18.24 -6.70
#